data_AF-A0A537UXW9-F1
#
_entry.id   AF-A0A537UXW9-F1
#
_cell.length_a   1.000
_cell.length_b   1.000
_cell.length_c   1.000
_cell.angle_alpha   90.00
_cell.angle_beta   90.00
_cell.angle_gamma   90.00
#
_symmetry.space_group_name_H-M   'P 1'
#
loop_
_entity.id
_entity.type
_entity.pdbx_description
1 polymer ?
#
loop_
_entity_poly.entity_id
_entity_poly.type
_entity_poly.pdbx_seq_one_letter_code
_entity_poly.pdbx_strand_id
1 'polypeptide(L)'
;MPYPAYTKVTREDASALWAYLRTLEPVRNEVRPNQLEFPFNIRRPATSTWDLINFRPSVFRPDPTKSEAWNRGAYLVEGLGHCGTFRTSSKNDDQ
;
A
#
# COMPACT_ATOMS: atom_id res chain seq x y z
N MET A 1 -0.30 4.84 -7.28
CA MET A 1 -0.78 4.05 -6.14
C MET A 1 0.30 4.03 -5.07
N PRO A 2 0.08 4.58 -3.88
CA PRO A 2 1.07 4.60 -2.81
C PRO A 2 1.12 3.21 -2.15
N TYR A 3 1.89 2.30 -2.75
CA TYR A 3 2.05 0.93 -2.26
C TYR A 3 2.50 0.83 -0.78
N PRO A 4 3.19 1.80 -0.16
CA PRO A 4 3.57 1.69 1.25
C PRO A 4 2.37 1.65 2.22
N ALA A 5 1.20 2.20 1.85
CA ALA A 5 0.00 2.14 2.68
C ALA A 5 -0.44 0.70 2.98
N TYR A 6 -0.21 -0.22 2.04
CA TYR A 6 -0.57 -1.62 2.21
C TYR A 6 0.26 -2.34 3.27
N THR A 7 1.34 -1.74 3.77
CA THR A 7 2.08 -2.29 4.93
C THR A 7 1.23 -2.29 6.21
N LYS A 8 0.19 -1.45 6.27
CA LYS A 8 -0.77 -1.41 7.37
C LYS A 8 -1.74 -2.61 7.36
N VAL A 9 -1.90 -3.31 6.23
CA VAL A 9 -2.81 -4.46 6.08
C VAL A 9 -2.23 -5.69 6.77
N THR A 10 -3.06 -6.43 7.50
CA THR A 10 -2.65 -7.66 8.17
C THR A 10 -2.25 -8.74 7.16
N ARG A 11 -1.40 -9.68 7.58
CA ARG A 11 -0.99 -10.79 6.72
C ARG A 11 -2.17 -11.68 6.36
N GLU A 12 -3.06 -11.87 7.32
CA GLU A 12 -4.28 -12.66 7.22
C GLU A 12 -5.19 -12.06 6.14
N ASP A 13 -5.47 -10.76 6.21
CA ASP A 13 -6.32 -10.09 5.21
C ASP A 13 -5.67 -10.06 3.83
N ALA A 14 -4.35 -9.81 3.75
CA ALA A 14 -3.62 -9.88 2.47
C ALA A 14 -3.71 -11.27 1.84
N SER A 15 -3.60 -12.33 2.65
CA SER A 15 -3.73 -13.71 2.19
C SER A 15 -5.15 -14.06 1.74
N ALA A 16 -6.17 -13.56 2.45
CA ALA A 16 -7.57 -13.74 2.10
C ALA A 16 -7.93 -13.02 0.79
N LEU A 17 -7.44 -11.78 0.61
CA LEU A 17 -7.59 -11.03 -0.63
C LEU A 17 -6.90 -11.76 -1.79
N TRP A 18 -5.69 -12.27 -1.58
CA TRP A 18 -5.00 -13.07 -2.60
C TRP A 18 -5.78 -14.33 -2.98
N ALA A 19 -6.30 -15.06 -2.00
CA ALA A 19 -7.11 -16.25 -2.22
C ALA A 19 -8.39 -15.92 -3.02
N TYR A 20 -9.06 -14.81 -2.68
CA TYR A 20 -10.24 -14.33 -3.41
C TYR A 20 -9.90 -13.92 -4.85
N LEU A 21 -8.84 -13.15 -5.07
CA LEU A 21 -8.45 -12.74 -6.43
C LEU A 21 -8.12 -13.93 -7.34
N ARG A 22 -7.66 -15.05 -6.76
CA ARG A 22 -7.40 -16.29 -7.48
C ARG A 22 -8.66 -17.05 -7.90
N THR A 23 -9.84 -16.71 -7.38
CA THR A 23 -11.11 -17.33 -7.81
C THR A 23 -11.73 -16.62 -9.01
N LEU A 24 -11.24 -15.42 -9.35
CA LEU A 24 -11.76 -14.63 -10.46
C LEU A 24 -11.28 -15.16 -11.81
N GLU A 25 -12.12 -15.02 -12.84
CA GLU A 25 -11.77 -15.39 -14.21
C GLU A 25 -10.64 -14.47 -14.74
N PRO A 26 -9.55 -15.02 -15.28
CA PRO A 26 -8.45 -14.21 -15.80
C PRO A 26 -8.86 -13.51 -17.09
N VAL A 27 -8.61 -12.20 -17.16
CA VAL A 27 -8.81 -11.41 -18.38
C VAL A 27 -7.49 -11.33 -19.16
N ARG A 28 -7.53 -11.71 -20.44
CA ARG A 28 -6.38 -11.54 -21.35
C ARG A 28 -6.29 -10.06 -21.77
N ASN A 29 -5.22 -9.39 -21.39
CA ASN A 29 -4.95 -8.00 -21.73
C ASN A 29 -3.52 -7.86 -22.27
N GLU A 30 -3.35 -7.20 -23.41
CA GLU A 30 -2.02 -6.89 -23.95
C GLU A 30 -1.39 -5.75 -23.15
N VAL A 31 -0.23 -6.03 -22.53
CA VAL A 31 0.51 -5.03 -21.77
C VAL A 31 1.39 -4.23 -22.73
N ARG A 32 1.07 -2.95 -22.93
CA ARG A 32 1.92 -2.05 -23.72
C ARG A 32 3.26 -1.83 -23.00
N PRO A 33 4.40 -1.94 -23.71
CA PRO A 33 5.70 -1.66 -23.12
C PRO A 33 5.83 -0.18 -22.75
N ASN A 34 6.70 0.11 -21.78
CA ASN A 34 7.03 1.48 -21.39
C ASN A 34 7.60 2.25 -22.60
N GLN A 35 7.05 3.43 -22.89
CA GLN A 35 7.44 4.28 -24.02
C GLN A 35 8.43 5.39 -23.64
N LEU A 36 8.86 5.44 -22.38
CA LEU A 36 9.85 6.41 -21.93
C LEU A 36 11.22 6.14 -22.57
N GLU A 37 11.95 7.20 -22.89
CA GLU A 37 13.32 7.10 -23.41
C GLU A 37 14.34 6.96 -22.28
N PHE A 38 15.58 6.59 -22.63
CA PHE A 38 16.69 6.58 -21.68
C PHE A 38 16.96 8.00 -21.16
N PRO A 39 17.22 8.19 -19.86
CA PRO A 39 17.38 7.18 -18.80
C PRO A 39 16.08 6.80 -18.05
N PHE A 40 14.95 7.41 -18.40
CA PHE A 40 13.67 7.23 -17.69
C PHE A 40 13.01 5.86 -17.93
N ASN A 41 13.46 5.11 -18.93
CA ASN A 41 13.07 3.71 -19.12
C ASN A 41 13.63 2.77 -18.04
N ILE A 42 14.67 3.17 -17.31
CA ILE A 42 15.32 2.37 -16.27
C ILE A 42 14.53 2.48 -14.95
N ARG A 43 13.37 1.82 -14.89
CA ARG A 43 12.47 1.91 -13.74
C ARG A 43 12.95 1.13 -12.52
N ARG A 44 13.32 -0.14 -12.67
CA ARG A 44 13.58 -1.06 -11.53
C ARG A 44 14.67 -0.59 -10.58
N PRO A 45 15.92 -0.31 -11.01
CA PRO A 45 16.95 0.15 -10.09
C PRO A 45 16.65 1.54 -9.53
N ALA A 46 15.99 2.42 -10.31
CA ALA A 46 15.58 3.74 -9.81
C ALA A 46 14.55 3.62 -8.68
N THR A 47 13.50 2.81 -8.86
CA THR A 47 12.48 2.58 -7.83
C THR A 47 13.04 1.84 -6.63
N SER A 48 13.89 0.82 -6.84
CA SER A 48 14.49 0.07 -5.72
C SER A 48 15.41 0.92 -4.86
N THR A 49 16.22 1.79 -5.46
CA THR A 49 17.07 2.73 -4.70
C THR A 49 16.22 3.73 -3.93
N TRP A 50 15.16 4.25 -4.55
CA TRP A 50 14.23 5.17 -3.88
C TRP A 50 13.52 4.52 -2.69
N ASP A 51 13.07 3.28 -2.87
CA ASP A 51 12.41 2.50 -1.82
C ASP A 51 13.39 2.23 -0.66
N LEU A 52 14.64 1.90 -0.94
CA LEU A 52 15.65 1.66 0.09
C LEU A 52 15.80 2.83 1.07
N ILE A 53 15.72 4.07 0.57
CA ILE A 53 15.91 5.27 1.39
C ILE A 53 14.61 5.81 2.00
N ASN A 54 13.45 5.64 1.34
CA ASN A 54 12.19 6.26 1.76
C ASN A 54 11.14 5.28 2.31
N PHE A 55 11.28 3.98 2.10
CA PHE A 55 10.30 3.00 2.55
C PHE A 55 10.43 2.73 4.05
N ARG A 56 9.29 2.78 4.74
CA ARG A 56 9.13 2.45 6.16
C ARG A 56 7.91 1.53 6.32
N PRO A 57 8.09 0.24 6.60
CA PRO A 57 6.97 -0.64 6.86
C PRO A 57 6.34 -0.28 8.20
N SER A 58 5.02 -0.09 8.24
CA SER A 58 4.27 0.15 9.47
C SER A 58 2.99 -0.68 9.45
N VAL A 59 2.88 -1.60 10.40
CA VAL A 59 1.66 -2.40 10.59
C VAL A 59 0.65 -1.57 11.37
N PHE A 60 -0.63 -1.64 11.01
CA PHE A 60 -1.68 -0.93 11.74
C PHE A 60 -1.71 -1.35 13.21
N ARG A 61 -1.73 -0.38 14.12
CA ARG A 61 -1.87 -0.59 15.56
C ARG A 61 -3.18 0.06 16.03
N PRO A 62 -4.12 -0.71 16.62
CA PRO A 62 -5.34 -0.15 17.18
C PRO A 62 -5.03 0.80 18.34
N ASP A 63 -5.74 1.93 18.42
CA ASP A 63 -5.68 2.85 19.55
C ASP A 63 -6.60 2.32 20.67
N PRO A 64 -6.07 1.99 21.87
CA PRO A 64 -6.86 1.43 22.97
C PRO A 64 -7.87 2.45 23.55
N THR A 65 -7.73 3.73 23.25
CA THR A 65 -8.66 4.79 23.69
C THR A 65 -9.87 4.94 22.79
N LYS A 66 -9.90 4.23 21.65
CA LYS A 66 -10.96 4.31 20.64
C LYS A 66 -11.81 3.04 20.62
N SER A 67 -13.04 3.19 20.14
CA SER A 67 -13.92 2.05 19.95
C SER A 67 -13.41 1.11 18.85
N GLU A 68 -13.82 -0.16 18.92
CA GLU A 68 -13.50 -1.15 17.90
C GLU A 68 -13.94 -0.70 16.50
N ALA A 69 -15.16 -0.14 16.40
CA ALA A 69 -15.68 0.37 15.14
C ALA A 69 -14.81 1.51 14.57
N TRP A 70 -14.27 2.38 15.43
CA TRP A 70 -13.37 3.44 15.01
C TRP A 70 -12.03 2.87 14.52
N ASN A 71 -11.43 1.94 15.27
CA ASN A 71 -10.17 1.30 14.89
C ASN A 71 -10.30 0.53 13.58
N ARG A 72 -11.42 -0.14 13.35
CA ARG A 72 -11.74 -0.79 12.08
C ARG A 72 -11.84 0.23 10.93
N GLY A 73 -12.49 1.36 11.16
CA GLY A 73 -12.57 2.45 10.17
C GLY A 73 -11.19 2.99 9.81
N ALA A 74 -10.35 3.25 10.82
CA ALA A 74 -8.98 3.71 10.64
C ALA A 74 -8.14 2.70 9.83
N TYR A 75 -8.23 1.41 10.15
CA TYR A 75 -7.57 0.34 9.39
C TYR A 75 -7.92 0.36 7.90
N LEU A 76 -9.21 0.47 7.58
CA LEU A 76 -9.69 0.49 6.19
C LEU A 76 -9.26 1.76 5.45
N VAL A 77 -9.35 2.92 6.10
CA VAL A 77 -9.04 4.22 5.48
C VAL A 77 -7.53 4.42 5.27
N GLU A 78 -6.71 3.96 6.20
CA GLU A 78 -5.26 4.17 6.17
C GLU A 78 -4.52 3.05 5.44
N GLY A 79 -5.01 1.81 5.50
CA GLY A 79 -4.46 0.66 4.78
C GLY A 79 -5.01 0.55 3.36
N LEU A 80 -6.10 -0.20 3.21
CA LEU A 80 -6.66 -0.57 1.89
C LEU A 80 -7.15 0.62 1.08
N GLY A 81 -7.81 1.58 1.72
CA GLY A 81 -8.31 2.80 1.09
C GLY A 81 -7.24 3.86 0.86
N HIS A 82 -6.06 3.73 1.49
CA HIS A 82 -4.90 4.62 1.37
C HIS A 82 -5.24 6.13 1.41
N CYS A 83 -6.36 6.53 2.00
CA CYS A 83 -6.82 7.92 2.01
C CYS A 83 -5.94 8.76 2.95
N GLY A 84 -5.26 8.11 3.89
CA GLY A 84 -4.25 8.74 4.75
C GLY A 84 -3.00 9.22 4.00
N THR A 85 -2.68 8.68 2.81
CA THR A 85 -1.43 9.03 2.11
C THR A 85 -1.47 10.36 1.37
N PHE A 86 -2.68 10.88 1.09
CA PHE A 86 -2.86 12.17 0.40
C PHE A 86 -3.21 13.30 1.37
N ARG A 87 -3.37 13.01 2.65
CA ARG A 87 -3.49 14.06 3.67
C ARG A 87 -2.09 14.59 4.01
N THR A 88 -1.83 15.84 3.67
CA THR A 88 -0.62 16.57 4.03
C THR A 88 -0.35 16.46 5.53
N SER A 89 0.82 15.89 5.87
CA SER A 89 1.50 15.95 7.16
C SER A 89 0.70 15.51 8.40
N SER A 90 0.79 14.23 8.72
CA SER A 90 1.02 13.82 10.12
C SER A 90 2.32 13.04 10.17
N LYS A 91 3.44 13.78 10.25
CA LYS A 91 4.58 13.29 11.02
C LYS A 91 4.07 13.18 12.47
N ASN A 92 3.49 12.04 12.85
CA ASN A 92 3.16 11.76 14.26
C ASN A 92 2.85 10.27 14.54
N ASP A 93 3.28 9.35 13.68
CA ASP A 93 3.24 7.89 13.97
C ASP A 93 4.56 7.38 14.60
N ASP A 94 5.49 8.29 14.94
CA ASP A 94 6.62 8.03 15.84
C ASP A 94 6.29 8.62 17.23
N GLN A 95 5.37 7.97 17.95
CA GLN A 95 5.34 7.81 19.42
C GLN A 95 4.46 6.61 19.77
#